data_AF-A0A1S8SZC3-F1
#
_entry.id   AF-A0A1S8SZC3-F1
#
_cell.length_a   1.000
_cell.length_b   1.000
_cell.length_c   1.000
_cell.angle_alpha   90.00
_cell.angle_beta   90.00
_cell.angle_gamma   90.00
#
_symmetry.space_group_name_H-M   'P 1'
#
loop_
_entity.id
_entity.type
_entity.pdbx_description
1 polymer ?
#
loop_
_entity_poly.entity_id
_entity_poly.type
_entity_poly.pdbx_seq_one_letter_code
_entity_poly.pdbx_strand_id
1 'polypeptide(L)'
;MVKGLVFRGRILLLTLFFMIITVVGNINVFAATNSKTTMRNITSLQLVKDMELGWNSGNTLDAVGGETNWGNPKTTKAMIDKIKASGFNTVRIPVTWDGHVGSAPNYTIDKKWLNRVENE
;
A
#
# COMPACT_ATOMS: atom_id res chain seq x y z
N MET A 1 -57.50 -0.90 -23.86
CA MET A 1 -56.36 -1.84 -24.01
C MET A 1 -54.99 -1.17 -23.90
N VAL A 2 -54.76 0.01 -24.51
CA VAL A 2 -53.45 0.70 -24.56
C VAL A 2 -52.93 1.20 -23.19
N LYS A 3 -53.80 1.69 -22.30
CA LYS A 3 -53.39 2.23 -20.98
C LYS A 3 -52.76 1.18 -20.06
N GLY A 4 -53.22 -0.07 -20.10
CA GLY A 4 -52.66 -1.17 -19.31
C GLY A 4 -51.29 -1.65 -19.81
N LEU A 5 -51.05 -1.55 -21.13
CA LEU A 5 -49.75 -1.89 -21.74
C LEU A 5 -48.67 -0.86 -21.37
N VAL A 6 -49.04 0.44 -21.38
CA VAL A 6 -48.15 1.53 -20.94
C VAL A 6 -47.85 1.45 -19.44
N PHE A 7 -48.83 1.07 -18.62
CA PHE A 7 -48.63 0.89 -17.17
C PHE A 7 -47.68 -0.28 -16.85
N ARG A 8 -47.85 -1.42 -17.55
CA ARG A 8 -46.96 -2.59 -17.42
C ARG A 8 -45.53 -2.29 -17.91
N GLY A 9 -45.38 -1.53 -18.99
CA GLY A 9 -44.06 -1.09 -19.49
C GLY A 9 -43.33 -0.16 -18.51
N ARG A 10 -44.05 0.75 -17.83
CA ARG A 10 -43.47 1.65 -16.83
C ARG A 10 -43.03 0.93 -15.57
N ILE A 11 -43.78 -0.09 -15.13
CA ILE A 11 -43.39 -0.96 -14.02
C ILE A 11 -42.12 -1.75 -14.37
N LEU A 12 -42.06 -2.32 -15.58
CA LEU A 12 -40.89 -3.08 -16.02
C LEU A 12 -39.61 -2.21 -16.11
N LEU A 13 -39.75 -0.97 -16.57
CA LEU A 13 -38.64 -0.01 -16.63
C LEU A 13 -38.16 0.42 -15.23
N LEU A 14 -39.08 0.60 -14.28
CA LEU A 14 -38.73 0.94 -12.89
C LEU A 14 -38.05 -0.23 -12.17
N THR A 15 -38.48 -1.47 -12.40
CA THR A 15 -37.83 -2.65 -11.81
C THR A 15 -36.44 -2.90 -12.41
N LEU A 16 -36.28 -2.72 -13.72
CA LEU A 16 -34.96 -2.77 -14.38
C LEU A 16 -34.02 -1.69 -13.85
N PHE A 17 -34.51 -0.46 -13.65
CA PHE A 17 -33.72 0.63 -13.10
C PHE A 17 -33.27 0.35 -11.65
N PHE A 18 -34.15 -0.19 -10.80
CA PHE A 18 -33.82 -0.55 -9.42
C PHE A 18 -32.80 -1.70 -9.36
N MET A 19 -32.88 -2.68 -10.28
CA MET A 19 -31.92 -3.77 -10.39
C MET A 19 -30.53 -3.29 -10.84
N ILE A 20 -30.45 -2.29 -11.72
CA ILE A 20 -29.17 -1.69 -12.14
C ILE A 20 -28.51 -0.96 -10.96
N ILE A 21 -29.27 -0.24 -10.14
CA ILE A 21 -28.73 0.48 -8.97
C ILE A 21 -28.16 -0.50 -7.93
N THR A 22 -28.79 -1.65 -7.68
CA THR A 22 -28.27 -2.65 -6.74
C THR A 22 -27.04 -3.39 -7.27
N VAL A 23 -26.94 -3.59 -8.58
CA VAL A 23 -25.74 -4.19 -9.21
C VAL A 23 -24.56 -3.21 -9.25
N VAL A 24 -24.81 -1.92 -9.55
CA VAL A 24 -23.76 -0.90 -9.66
C VAL A 24 -23.32 -0.37 -8.29
N GLY A 25 -24.19 -0.34 -7.27
CA GLY A 25 -23.84 0.14 -5.92
C GLY A 25 -22.75 -0.68 -5.20
N ASN A 26 -22.49 -1.92 -5.63
CA ASN A 26 -21.52 -2.83 -5.01
C ASN A 26 -20.07 -2.70 -5.54
N ILE A 27 -19.82 -1.93 -6.60
CA ILE A 27 -18.47 -1.82 -7.18
C ILE A 27 -17.49 -0.99 -6.35
N ASN A 28 -18.00 -0.14 -5.44
CA ASN A 28 -17.16 0.77 -4.65
C ASN A 28 -16.55 0.15 -3.38
N VAL A 29 -16.97 -1.06 -2.97
CA VAL A 29 -16.48 -1.71 -1.75
C VAL A 29 -15.20 -2.53 -2.00
N PHE A 30 -14.92 -2.90 -3.25
CA PHE A 30 -13.72 -3.67 -3.61
C PHE A 30 -12.44 -2.83 -3.76
N ALA A 31 -12.55 -1.50 -3.85
CA ALA A 31 -11.39 -0.63 -4.06
C ALA A 31 -10.55 -0.37 -2.79
N ALA A 32 -11.07 -0.69 -1.60
CA ALA A 32 -10.44 -0.33 -0.33
C ALA A 32 -9.63 -1.46 0.35
N THR A 33 -9.50 -2.64 -0.28
CA THR A 33 -8.84 -3.81 0.33
C THR A 33 -7.49 -4.18 -0.28
N ASN A 34 -6.86 -3.29 -1.06
CA ASN A 34 -5.53 -3.49 -1.64
C ASN A 34 -4.37 -3.43 -0.62
N SER A 35 -4.61 -3.83 0.64
CA SER A 35 -3.51 -4.22 1.52
C SER A 35 -2.93 -5.53 0.98
N LYS A 36 -1.78 -5.46 0.32
CA LYS A 36 -1.16 -6.57 -0.44
C LYS A 36 -0.75 -7.79 0.39
N THR A 37 -1.01 -7.85 1.70
CA THR A 37 -0.65 -9.01 2.51
C THR A 37 -1.56 -9.16 3.73
N THR A 38 -2.31 -10.27 3.79
CA THR A 38 -2.93 -10.75 5.03
C THR A 38 -1.82 -11.06 6.04
N MET A 39 -1.93 -10.54 7.27
CA MET A 39 -1.01 -10.90 8.36
C MET A 39 -1.06 -12.40 8.62
N ARG A 40 0.10 -13.06 8.70
CA ARG A 40 0.20 -14.50 8.97
C ARG A 40 -0.25 -14.79 10.40
N ASN A 41 -1.06 -15.83 10.59
CA ASN A 41 -1.47 -16.30 11.91
C ASN A 41 -0.38 -17.20 12.53
N ILE A 42 0.68 -16.58 13.07
CA ILE A 42 1.84 -17.24 13.69
C ILE A 42 2.23 -16.56 15.01
N THR A 43 2.94 -17.27 15.89
CA THR A 43 3.45 -16.68 17.13
C THR A 43 4.64 -15.76 16.88
N SER A 44 4.92 -14.85 17.82
CA SER A 44 6.11 -13.98 17.74
C SER A 44 7.42 -14.78 17.65
N LEU A 45 7.51 -15.92 18.33
CA LEU A 45 8.69 -16.79 18.26
C LEU A 45 8.83 -17.47 16.90
N GLN A 46 7.73 -17.87 16.28
CA GLN A 46 7.76 -18.40 14.91
C GLN A 46 8.18 -17.31 13.92
N LEU A 47 7.68 -16.07 14.07
CA LEU A 47 8.06 -14.95 13.22
C LEU A 47 9.57 -14.68 13.30
N VAL A 48 10.12 -14.59 14.50
CA VAL A 48 11.56 -14.37 14.71
C VAL A 48 12.38 -15.54 14.14
N LYS A 49 11.89 -16.77 14.27
CA LYS A 49 12.54 -17.94 13.66
C LYS A 49 12.59 -17.86 12.13
N ASP A 50 11.53 -17.35 11.49
CA ASP A 50 11.45 -17.18 10.04
C ASP A 50 12.33 -16.02 9.51
N MET A 51 12.71 -15.07 10.37
CA MET A 51 13.52 -13.89 9.96
C MET A 51 14.93 -14.26 9.51
N GLU A 52 15.49 -15.36 10.04
CA GLU A 52 16.83 -15.89 9.73
C GLU A 52 17.92 -14.80 9.65
N LEU A 53 18.67 -14.72 8.54
CA LEU A 53 19.72 -13.73 8.33
C LEU A 53 19.12 -12.38 7.93
N GLY A 54 19.49 -11.34 8.68
CA GLY A 54 19.09 -9.96 8.45
C GLY A 54 20.16 -9.10 7.80
N TRP A 55 19.74 -8.16 6.95
CA TRP A 55 20.58 -7.10 6.37
C TRP A 55 19.98 -5.73 6.65
N ASN A 56 20.81 -4.69 6.79
CA ASN A 56 20.36 -3.31 6.97
C ASN A 56 20.71 -2.48 5.73
N SER A 57 19.73 -1.73 5.21
CA SER A 57 19.95 -0.69 4.19
C SER A 57 20.45 0.59 4.83
N GLY A 58 21.65 0.54 5.41
CA GLY A 58 22.25 1.66 6.13
C GLY A 58 22.79 2.74 5.20
N ASN A 59 22.90 3.96 5.74
CA ASN A 59 23.37 5.14 5.02
C ASN A 59 22.60 5.40 3.71
N THR A 60 21.31 5.07 3.70
CA THR A 60 20.39 5.25 2.58
C THR A 60 19.28 6.18 3.03
N LEU A 61 18.07 5.69 3.32
CA LEU A 61 16.96 6.55 3.78
C LEU A 61 17.19 7.16 5.17
N ASP A 62 18.18 6.67 5.92
CA ASP A 62 18.64 7.22 7.20
C ASP A 62 19.68 8.34 7.05
N ALA A 63 20.21 8.59 5.85
CA ALA A 63 21.14 9.68 5.62
C ALA A 63 20.49 11.06 5.83
N VAL A 64 21.12 11.89 6.66
CA VAL A 64 20.61 13.22 6.99
C VAL A 64 20.70 14.16 5.78
N GLY A 65 19.59 14.83 5.47
CA GLY A 65 19.46 15.78 4.38
C GLY A 65 19.16 15.15 3.01
N GLY A 66 18.94 13.84 2.93
CA GLY A 66 18.53 13.14 1.72
C GLY A 66 19.22 11.79 1.54
N GLU A 67 18.51 10.86 0.88
CA GLU A 67 18.91 9.44 0.80
C GLU A 67 20.28 9.16 0.15
N THR A 68 20.83 10.11 -0.60
CA THR A 68 22.13 9.97 -1.28
C THR A 68 23.26 10.77 -0.60
N ASN A 69 22.99 11.49 0.49
CA ASN A 69 23.94 12.43 1.07
C ASN A 69 25.17 11.77 1.71
N TRP A 70 25.07 10.49 2.06
CA TRP A 70 26.18 9.71 2.62
C TRP A 70 26.85 8.80 1.59
N GLY A 71 26.64 9.08 0.29
CA GLY A 71 27.41 8.48 -0.81
C GLY A 71 26.79 7.23 -1.44
N ASN A 72 25.75 6.65 -0.84
CA ASN A 72 25.01 5.56 -1.45
C ASN A 72 24.09 6.07 -2.57
N PRO A 73 23.91 5.29 -3.66
CA PRO A 73 22.88 5.58 -4.65
C PRO A 73 21.49 5.29 -4.07
N LYS A 74 20.45 5.73 -4.78
CA LYS A 74 19.08 5.29 -4.48
C LYS A 74 18.98 3.78 -4.59
N THR A 75 18.33 3.14 -3.63
CA THR A 75 18.03 1.71 -3.66
C THR A 75 17.21 1.38 -4.90
N THR A 76 17.49 0.22 -5.47
CA THR A 76 16.73 -0.32 -6.60
C THR A 76 16.24 -1.72 -6.26
N LYS A 77 15.13 -2.13 -6.88
CA LYS A 77 14.63 -3.50 -6.75
C LYS A 77 15.72 -4.54 -7.07
N ALA A 78 16.56 -4.28 -8.06
CA ALA A 78 17.65 -5.19 -8.43
C ALA A 78 18.70 -5.36 -7.32
N MET A 79 18.94 -4.34 -6.49
CA MET A 79 19.81 -4.45 -5.32
C MET A 79 19.18 -5.35 -4.26
N ILE A 80 17.89 -5.16 -3.95
CA ILE A 80 17.15 -5.99 -3.00
C ILE A 80 17.04 -7.45 -3.48
N ASP A 81 16.77 -7.66 -4.77
CA ASP A 81 16.74 -8.99 -5.38
C ASP A 81 18.10 -9.71 -5.24
N LYS A 82 19.21 -8.98 -5.42
CA LYS A 82 20.56 -9.53 -5.18
C LYS A 82 20.79 -9.88 -3.71
N ILE A 83 20.37 -9.03 -2.78
CA ILE A 83 20.47 -9.31 -1.33
C ILE A 83 19.69 -10.59 -0.99
N LYS A 84 18.47 -10.75 -1.54
CA LYS A 84 17.70 -11.98 -1.38
C LYS A 84 18.42 -13.20 -1.97
N ALA A 85 18.99 -13.06 -3.17
CA ALA A 85 19.77 -14.12 -3.81
C ALA A 85 21.03 -14.51 -3.03
N SER A 86 21.61 -13.58 -2.27
CA SER A 86 22.74 -13.82 -1.36
C SER A 86 22.38 -14.56 -0.06
N GLY A 87 21.09 -14.89 0.15
CA GLY A 87 20.64 -15.70 1.29
C GLY A 87 20.13 -14.92 2.49
N PHE A 88 19.90 -13.61 2.37
CA PHE A 88 19.24 -12.83 3.42
C PHE A 88 17.71 -13.00 3.35
N ASN A 89 17.08 -13.13 4.50
CA ASN A 89 15.63 -13.31 4.61
C ASN A 89 14.91 -12.08 5.14
N THR A 90 15.61 -11.26 5.91
CA THR A 90 15.05 -10.04 6.49
C THR A 90 15.86 -8.82 6.07
N VAL A 91 15.16 -7.75 5.71
CA VAL A 91 15.76 -6.44 5.48
C VAL A 91 15.21 -5.47 6.51
N ARG A 92 16.10 -4.73 7.18
CA ARG A 92 15.76 -3.56 8.00
C ARG A 92 16.07 -2.30 7.21
N ILE A 93 15.07 -1.43 7.11
CA ILE A 93 15.15 -0.16 6.39
C ILE A 93 15.15 0.97 7.43
N PRO A 94 16.33 1.49 7.83
CA PRO A 94 16.40 2.68 8.70
C PRO A 94 16.00 3.92 7.90
N VAL A 95 15.23 4.82 8.52
CA VAL A 95 14.70 6.03 7.87
C VAL A 95 14.85 7.22 8.80
N THR A 96 15.42 8.31 8.29
CA THR A 96 15.42 9.61 8.96
C THR A 96 14.22 10.40 8.44
N TRP A 97 13.31 10.75 9.35
CA TRP A 97 12.11 11.55 9.03
C TRP A 97 12.34 13.05 9.24
N ASP A 98 13.38 13.41 9.99
CA ASP A 98 13.76 14.80 10.19
C ASP A 98 14.04 15.50 8.85
N GLY A 99 13.58 16.74 8.70
CA GLY A 99 13.56 17.45 7.41
C GLY A 99 12.46 17.03 6.44
N HIS A 100 11.73 15.94 6.72
CA HIS A 100 10.58 15.47 5.94
C HIS A 100 9.25 15.55 6.70
N VAL A 101 9.26 16.13 7.91
CA VAL A 101 8.08 16.33 8.76
C VAL A 101 7.73 17.82 8.79
N GLY A 102 6.46 18.14 8.55
CA GLY A 102 5.93 19.50 8.61
C GLY A 102 5.83 20.05 10.04
N SER A 103 5.46 21.32 10.17
CA SER A 103 5.37 21.99 11.46
C SER A 103 4.21 21.47 12.34
N ALA A 104 4.31 21.76 13.64
CA ALA A 104 3.23 21.59 14.59
C ALA A 104 1.95 22.35 14.16
N PRO A 105 0.76 21.90 14.58
CA PRO A 105 0.50 20.72 15.41
C PRO A 105 0.41 19.41 14.62
N ASN A 106 0.36 19.50 13.29
CA ASN A 106 -0.02 18.36 12.46
C ASN A 106 1.15 17.41 12.13
N TYR A 107 2.40 17.90 12.15
CA TYR A 107 3.60 17.11 11.87
C TYR A 107 3.47 16.22 10.62
N THR A 108 2.86 16.77 9.58
CA THR A 108 2.52 16.01 8.36
C THR A 108 3.79 15.61 7.63
N ILE A 109 3.97 14.32 7.38
CA ILE A 109 5.10 13.81 6.60
C ILE A 109 4.92 14.21 5.13
N ASP A 110 6.00 14.66 4.49
CA ASP A 110 6.03 14.94 3.07
C ASP A 110 5.58 13.71 2.26
N LYS A 111 4.62 13.92 1.36
CA LYS A 111 4.03 12.82 0.57
C LYS A 111 5.04 12.16 -0.35
N LYS A 112 6.01 12.91 -0.91
CA LYS A 112 7.02 12.33 -1.81
C LYS A 112 7.96 11.44 -1.01
N TRP A 113 8.37 11.86 0.19
CA TRP A 113 9.19 11.07 1.09
C TRP A 113 8.46 9.80 1.55
N LEU A 114 7.20 9.92 1.99
CA LEU A 114 6.40 8.77 2.40
C LEU A 114 6.27 7.74 1.28
N ASN A 115 5.95 8.18 0.06
CA ASN A 115 5.89 7.30 -1.10
C ASN A 115 7.26 6.70 -1.45
N ARG A 116 8.36 7.44 -1.25
CA ARG A 116 9.71 6.91 -1.50
C ARG A 116 10.04 5.77 -0.55
N VAL A 117 9.72 5.92 0.74
CA VAL A 117 9.91 4.89 1.78
C VAL A 117 9.03 3.66 1.50
N GLU A 118 7.78 3.85 1.06
CA GLU A 118 6.89 2.74 0.68
C GLU A 118 7.45 1.92 -0.50
N ASN A 119 8.14 2.58 -1.43
CA ASN A 119 8.70 1.96 -2.64
C ASN A 119 10.20 1.62 -2.52
N GLU A 120 10.76 1.60 -1.31
CA GLU A 120 12.14 1.19 -1.06
C GLU A 120 12.42 -0.28 -1.42
#